data_AF-A0A969A0Y4-F1
#
_entry.id   AF-A0A969A0Y4-F1
#
_cell.length_a   1.000
_cell.length_b   1.000
_cell.length_c   1.000
_cell.angle_alpha   90.00
_cell.angle_beta   90.00
_cell.angle_gamma   90.00
#
_symmetry.space_group_name_H-M   'P 1'
#
loop_
_entity.id
_entity.type
_entity.pdbx_description
1 polymer ?
#
loop_
_entity_poly.entity_id
_entity_poly.type
_entity_poly.pdbx_seq_one_letter_code
_entity_poly.pdbx_strand_id
1 'polypeptide(L)'
;MARKNDYRHYLKATLGGLIDRLELSELRKDFLKNRWLDQVLWLEGRATKERNRHYLLRMVTIVGGVIVPALVGLNNQGDARFRAALGWTAFGLSQTVAISAAVEEFFAHGEKYRNYRNTAEGMKIEGWQFFQLTGQYRDFDSHDEAYKVFASRVEQYIQQDVQGFLARLTDRQEEDKKTTQETVAQNSELALNELNIRLEEQAQFFEEERRRLEAEKQTAEHKAQAVSEAQAVLSSADGTLTQNGASTDGVPTDLPPLGATALDWHEEIVVPKLPTSNRQTSQNGAAVVATKAVPQLATAETVAQALECSLSDCQTYLPGILEALQEFDILDKQVFVGILATVRVETGGFKPVHEWGGEKYWKRYEGRGDLGNVNPGDGVKYHGRGYIQLTGRANYRDYGKKLGVDLEGNPDLAMDPEVSAKVLASYFKDRGVATAARAGDWRRVRKLVNGGYHGWDVFSKYIDRAKARIV
;
A
#
# COMPACT_ATOMS: atom_id res chain seq x y z
N MET A 1 -5.97 -38.18 2.76
CA MET A 1 -4.54 -37.78 2.85
C MET A 1 -3.70 -38.80 2.09
N ALA A 2 -3.32 -38.52 0.84
CA ALA A 2 -2.29 -39.32 0.16
C ALA A 2 -0.96 -39.15 0.90
N ARG A 3 -0.24 -40.25 1.17
CA ARG A 3 1.02 -40.22 1.94
C ARG A 3 2.03 -39.29 1.24
N LYS A 4 2.57 -38.29 1.95
CA LYS A 4 3.53 -37.29 1.42
C LYS A 4 4.78 -37.87 0.74
N ASN A 5 5.13 -39.13 1.02
CA ASN A 5 6.23 -39.83 0.35
C ASN A 5 5.87 -40.28 -1.07
N ASP A 6 4.59 -40.46 -1.37
CA ASP A 6 4.12 -40.97 -2.65
C ASP A 6 4.38 -39.98 -3.79
N TYR A 7 4.08 -38.70 -3.59
CA TYR A 7 4.23 -37.69 -4.65
C TYR A 7 5.68 -37.45 -5.08
N ARG A 8 6.63 -37.36 -4.14
CA ARG A 8 8.06 -37.14 -4.49
C ARG A 8 8.68 -38.38 -5.12
N HIS A 9 8.31 -39.57 -4.66
CA HIS A 9 8.75 -40.82 -5.30
C HIS A 9 8.16 -40.96 -6.69
N TYR A 10 6.87 -40.69 -6.86
CA TYR A 10 6.20 -40.62 -8.15
C TYR A 10 6.92 -39.64 -9.07
N LEU A 11 7.14 -38.40 -8.63
CA LEU A 11 7.81 -37.37 -9.43
C LEU A 11 9.23 -37.78 -9.82
N LYS A 12 10.02 -38.35 -8.89
CA LYS A 12 11.37 -38.87 -9.17
C LYS A 12 11.33 -39.98 -10.22
N ALA A 13 10.41 -40.93 -10.09
CA ALA A 13 10.27 -42.05 -11.01
C ALA A 13 9.81 -41.59 -12.39
N THR A 14 8.80 -40.72 -12.46
CA THR A 14 8.25 -40.19 -13.71
C THR A 14 9.28 -39.36 -14.46
N LEU A 15 9.88 -38.36 -13.82
CA LEU A 15 10.85 -37.48 -14.47
C LEU A 15 12.17 -38.19 -14.75
N GLY A 16 12.63 -39.06 -13.84
CA GLY A 16 13.79 -39.91 -14.06
C GLY A 16 13.63 -40.78 -15.30
N GLY A 17 12.49 -41.46 -15.43
CA GLY A 17 12.19 -42.29 -16.60
C GLY A 17 11.95 -41.49 -17.89
N LEU A 18 11.65 -40.19 -17.82
CA LEU A 18 11.65 -39.31 -19.01
C LEU A 18 13.08 -38.95 -19.42
N ILE A 19 13.94 -38.60 -18.47
CA ILE A 19 15.36 -38.30 -18.73
C ILE A 19 16.05 -39.50 -19.40
N ASP A 20 15.74 -40.72 -18.95
CA ASP A 20 16.32 -41.95 -19.51
C ASP A 20 16.00 -42.16 -20.99
N ARG A 21 14.84 -41.66 -21.43
CA ARG A 21 14.37 -41.79 -22.82
C ARG A 21 14.94 -40.72 -23.76
N LEU A 22 15.64 -39.72 -23.24
CA LEU A 22 16.23 -38.68 -24.07
C LEU A 22 17.49 -39.17 -24.79
N GLU A 23 17.64 -38.75 -26.05
CA GLU A 23 18.84 -38.97 -26.85
C GLU A 23 19.92 -37.94 -26.48
N LEU A 24 20.47 -38.09 -25.28
CA LEU A 24 21.53 -37.26 -24.70
C LEU A 24 22.73 -38.10 -24.29
N SER A 25 23.92 -37.50 -24.22
CA SER A 25 25.07 -38.15 -23.59
C SER A 25 24.84 -38.43 -22.11
N GLU A 26 25.45 -39.50 -21.59
CA GLU A 26 25.29 -39.90 -20.18
C GLU A 26 25.65 -38.78 -19.20
N LEU A 27 26.71 -38.00 -19.50
CA LEU A 27 27.09 -36.83 -18.70
C LEU A 27 25.97 -35.78 -18.59
N ARG A 28 25.23 -35.56 -19.67
CA ARG A 28 24.11 -34.61 -19.69
C ARG A 28 22.91 -35.18 -18.93
N LYS A 29 22.62 -36.48 -19.08
CA LYS A 29 21.58 -37.15 -18.28
C LYS A 29 21.90 -37.11 -16.78
N ASP A 30 23.15 -37.28 -16.39
CA ASP A 30 23.60 -37.14 -15.01
C ASP A 30 23.37 -35.73 -14.47
N PHE A 31 23.63 -34.68 -15.27
CA PHE A 31 23.25 -33.32 -14.88
C PHE A 31 21.73 -33.22 -14.65
N LEU A 32 20.90 -33.72 -15.57
CA LEU A 32 19.44 -33.66 -15.41
C LEU A 32 18.97 -34.39 -14.14
N LYS A 33 19.52 -35.56 -13.83
CA LYS A 33 19.11 -36.34 -12.65
C LYS A 33 19.65 -35.74 -11.35
N ASN A 34 20.96 -35.54 -11.27
CA ASN A 34 21.66 -35.26 -10.02
C ASN A 34 21.69 -33.75 -9.70
N ARG A 35 21.57 -32.90 -10.72
CA ARG A 35 21.54 -31.44 -10.51
C ARG A 35 20.13 -30.90 -10.56
N TRP A 36 19.41 -31.11 -11.65
CA TRP A 36 18.08 -30.51 -11.82
C TRP A 36 16.99 -31.25 -11.03
N LEU A 37 16.79 -32.54 -11.27
CA LEU A 37 15.71 -33.31 -10.67
C LEU A 37 15.87 -33.42 -9.14
N ASP A 38 17.08 -33.70 -8.66
CA ASP A 38 17.36 -33.73 -7.22
C ASP A 38 17.11 -32.35 -6.56
N GLN A 39 17.44 -31.24 -7.24
CA GLN A 39 17.12 -29.90 -6.72
C GLN A 39 15.61 -29.65 -6.64
N VAL A 40 14.84 -30.06 -7.66
CA VAL A 40 13.36 -30.00 -7.64
C VAL A 40 12.80 -30.77 -6.45
N LEU A 41 13.28 -32.00 -6.23
CA LEU A 41 12.82 -32.86 -5.14
C LEU A 41 13.20 -32.30 -3.75
N TRP A 42 14.38 -31.70 -3.66
CA TRP A 42 14.83 -31.00 -2.46
C TRP A 42 13.93 -29.80 -2.14
N LEU A 43 13.65 -28.95 -3.13
CA LEU A 43 12.77 -27.78 -2.99
C LEU A 43 11.35 -28.20 -2.59
N GLU A 44 10.77 -29.22 -3.21
CA GLU A 44 9.44 -29.77 -2.85
C GLU A 44 9.40 -30.28 -1.41
N GLY A 45 10.44 -31.00 -0.99
CA GLY A 45 10.58 -31.50 0.37
C GLY A 45 10.69 -30.35 1.38
N ARG A 46 11.52 -29.35 1.07
CA ARG A 46 11.74 -28.16 1.89
C ARG A 46 10.47 -27.33 2.01
N ALA A 47 9.81 -27.02 0.90
CA ALA A 47 8.53 -26.32 0.85
C ALA A 47 7.49 -27.01 1.73
N THR A 48 7.37 -28.34 1.62
CA THR A 48 6.41 -29.12 2.42
C THR A 48 6.71 -29.07 3.91
N LYS A 49 8.00 -29.11 4.31
CA LYS A 49 8.42 -29.02 5.71
C LYS A 49 8.10 -27.65 6.30
N GLU A 50 8.48 -26.59 5.60
CA GLU A 50 8.24 -25.21 6.03
C GLU A 50 6.75 -24.87 6.06
N ARG A 51 5.96 -25.37 5.10
CA ARG A 51 4.50 -25.26 5.11
C ARG A 51 3.87 -25.85 6.36
N ASN A 52 4.26 -27.07 6.73
CA ASN A 52 3.67 -27.72 7.91
C ASN A 52 4.06 -27.00 9.20
N ARG A 53 5.29 -26.48 9.29
CA ARG A 53 5.73 -25.67 10.43
C ARG A 53 4.93 -24.37 10.53
N HIS A 54 4.76 -23.66 9.42
CA HIS A 54 3.96 -22.44 9.36
C HIS A 54 2.52 -22.70 9.82
N TYR A 55 1.82 -23.68 9.25
CA TYR A 55 0.44 -23.96 9.64
C TYR A 55 0.31 -24.50 11.07
N LEU A 56 1.30 -25.27 11.56
CA LEU A 56 1.29 -25.74 12.94
C LEU A 56 1.36 -24.57 13.92
N LEU A 57 2.36 -23.70 13.78
CA LEU A 57 2.53 -22.52 14.64
C LEU A 57 1.32 -21.60 14.54
N ARG A 58 0.86 -21.32 13.32
CA ARG A 58 -0.29 -20.46 13.08
C ARG A 58 -1.58 -21.01 13.67
N MET A 59 -1.77 -22.33 13.63
CA MET A 59 -2.94 -22.95 14.25
C MET A 59 -2.90 -22.82 15.77
N VAL A 60 -1.74 -22.99 16.40
CA VAL A 60 -1.57 -22.74 17.85
C VAL A 60 -1.92 -21.29 18.17
N THR A 61 -1.45 -20.33 17.39
CA THR A 61 -1.72 -18.90 17.58
C THR A 61 -3.21 -18.56 17.43
N ILE A 62 -3.87 -19.06 16.37
CA ILE A 62 -5.29 -18.78 16.11
C ILE A 62 -6.17 -19.43 17.19
N VAL A 63 -5.97 -20.72 17.46
CA VAL A 63 -6.79 -21.47 18.42
C VAL A 63 -6.58 -20.91 19.83
N GLY A 64 -5.33 -20.70 20.25
CA GLY A 64 -5.04 -20.15 21.57
C GLY A 64 -5.50 -18.69 21.71
N GLY A 65 -5.42 -17.88 20.65
CA GLY A 65 -5.96 -16.51 20.64
C GLY A 65 -7.48 -16.43 20.87
N VAL A 66 -8.23 -17.47 20.48
CA VAL A 66 -9.67 -17.60 20.77
C VAL A 66 -9.93 -18.19 22.16
N ILE A 67 -9.13 -19.18 22.58
CA ILE A 67 -9.33 -19.88 23.86
C ILE A 67 -8.93 -19.00 25.06
N VAL A 68 -7.84 -18.23 24.98
CA VAL A 68 -7.35 -17.44 26.12
C VAL A 68 -8.41 -16.45 26.63
N PRO A 69 -9.06 -15.62 25.79
CA PRO A 69 -10.14 -14.75 26.23
C PRO A 69 -11.33 -15.51 26.85
N ALA A 70 -11.69 -16.67 26.28
CA ALA A 70 -12.77 -17.50 26.81
C ALA A 70 -12.44 -18.07 28.21
N LEU A 71 -11.20 -18.55 28.42
CA LEU A 71 -10.74 -19.03 29.72
C LEU A 71 -10.69 -17.91 30.77
N VAL A 72 -10.21 -16.73 30.38
CA VAL A 72 -10.18 -15.56 31.27
C VAL A 72 -11.60 -15.11 31.62
N GLY A 73 -12.53 -15.14 30.67
CA GLY A 73 -13.95 -14.81 30.91
C GLY A 73 -14.64 -15.75 31.90
N LEU A 74 -14.28 -17.03 31.91
CA LEU A 74 -14.81 -18.03 32.86
C LEU A 74 -14.16 -17.97 34.25
N ASN A 75 -13.08 -17.20 34.42
CA ASN A 75 -12.32 -17.11 35.68
C ASN A 75 -13.10 -16.45 36.85
N ASN A 76 -14.31 -15.94 36.59
CA ASN A 76 -15.20 -15.39 37.61
C ASN A 76 -16.20 -16.42 38.19
N GLN A 77 -16.22 -17.66 37.67
CA GLN A 77 -17.13 -18.72 38.11
C GLN A 77 -16.39 -19.81 38.89
N GLY A 78 -16.98 -20.32 39.99
CA GLY A 78 -16.48 -21.47 40.75
C GLY A 78 -15.56 -21.17 41.94
N ASP A 79 -15.11 -22.24 42.61
CA ASP A 79 -14.32 -22.17 43.84
C ASP A 79 -12.91 -21.56 43.63
N ALA A 80 -12.29 -21.06 44.71
CA ALA A 80 -10.98 -20.40 44.66
C ALA A 80 -9.87 -21.25 44.00
N ARG A 81 -9.88 -22.57 44.21
CA ARG A 81 -8.94 -23.50 43.55
C ARG A 81 -9.17 -23.60 42.04
N PHE A 82 -10.43 -23.61 41.62
CA PHE A 82 -10.81 -23.68 40.20
C PHE A 82 -10.41 -22.40 39.47
N ARG A 83 -10.66 -21.23 40.06
CA ARG A 83 -10.21 -19.93 39.52
C ARG A 83 -8.69 -19.84 39.40
N ALA A 84 -7.95 -20.26 40.43
CA ALA A 84 -6.49 -20.30 40.37
C ALA A 84 -5.99 -21.24 39.26
N ALA A 85 -6.59 -22.42 39.11
CA ALA A 85 -6.23 -23.36 38.05
C ALA A 85 -6.52 -22.82 36.64
N LEU A 86 -7.67 -22.17 36.44
CA LEU A 86 -8.02 -21.51 35.18
C LEU A 86 -7.06 -20.35 34.87
N GLY A 87 -6.73 -19.53 35.86
CA GLY A 87 -5.79 -18.41 35.72
C GLY A 87 -4.40 -18.86 35.25
N TRP A 88 -3.81 -19.87 35.92
CA TRP A 88 -2.52 -20.42 35.52
C TRP A 88 -2.55 -21.10 34.15
N THR A 89 -3.66 -21.77 33.81
CA THR A 89 -3.85 -22.38 32.49
C THR A 89 -3.95 -21.34 31.39
N ALA A 90 -4.74 -20.28 31.60
CA ALA A 90 -4.87 -19.17 30.66
C ALA A 90 -3.53 -18.44 30.46
N PHE A 91 -2.78 -18.23 31.53
CA PHE A 91 -1.44 -17.65 31.47
C PHE A 91 -0.45 -18.55 30.69
N GLY A 92 -0.39 -19.84 30.99
CA GLY A 92 0.49 -20.76 30.26
C GLY A 92 0.14 -20.86 28.77
N LEU A 93 -1.16 -20.86 28.45
CA LEU A 93 -1.64 -20.87 27.07
C LEU A 93 -1.30 -19.56 26.34
N SER A 94 -1.43 -18.41 27.00
CA SER A 94 -1.08 -17.11 26.40
C SER A 94 0.41 -17.00 26.09
N GLN A 95 1.29 -17.49 26.98
CA GLN A 95 2.72 -17.58 26.70
C GLN A 95 3.01 -18.48 25.51
N THR A 96 2.33 -19.63 25.41
CA THR A 96 2.50 -20.56 24.27
C THR A 96 2.09 -19.92 22.95
N VAL A 97 0.98 -19.16 22.94
CA VAL A 97 0.52 -18.40 21.78
C VAL A 97 1.54 -17.33 21.39
N ALA A 98 2.01 -16.54 22.35
CA ALA A 98 2.98 -15.48 22.11
C ALA A 98 4.30 -16.03 21.54
N ILE A 99 4.83 -17.10 22.12
CA ILE A 99 6.04 -17.78 21.63
C ILE A 99 5.80 -18.33 20.22
N SER A 100 4.64 -18.94 19.97
CA SER A 100 4.33 -19.50 18.64
C SER A 100 4.26 -18.42 17.56
N ALA A 101 3.66 -17.27 17.88
CA ALA A 101 3.61 -16.12 17.00
C ALA A 101 5.01 -15.54 16.74
N ALA A 102 5.80 -15.33 17.80
CA ALA A 102 7.17 -14.82 17.67
C ALA A 102 8.08 -15.75 16.86
N VAL A 103 7.94 -17.07 17.03
CA VAL A 103 8.67 -18.07 16.24
C VAL A 103 8.21 -18.06 14.78
N GLU A 104 6.90 -17.94 14.51
CA GLU A 104 6.38 -17.83 13.14
C GLU A 104 6.96 -16.61 12.41
N GLU A 105 7.00 -15.47 13.08
CA GLU A 105 7.53 -14.20 12.58
C GLU A 105 9.04 -14.27 12.35
N PHE A 106 9.80 -14.63 13.39
CA PHE A 106 11.27 -14.69 13.33
C PHE A 106 11.77 -15.63 12.24
N PHE A 107 11.16 -16.81 12.09
CA PHE A 107 11.61 -17.78 11.09
C PHE A 107 10.98 -17.58 9.71
N ALA A 108 9.98 -16.72 9.56
CA ALA A 108 9.30 -16.42 8.30
C ALA A 108 8.91 -17.69 7.51
N HIS A 109 8.43 -18.73 8.21
CA HIS A 109 8.17 -20.05 7.63
C HIS A 109 7.17 -20.00 6.46
N GLY A 110 6.19 -19.10 6.53
CA GLY A 110 5.20 -18.91 5.47
C GLY A 110 5.80 -18.41 4.15
N GLU A 111 6.77 -17.50 4.22
CA GLU A 111 7.44 -16.98 3.02
C GLU A 111 8.46 -17.95 2.45
N LYS A 112 9.24 -18.61 3.32
CA LYS A 112 10.15 -19.69 2.92
C LYS A 112 9.40 -20.75 2.15
N TYR A 113 8.23 -21.17 2.66
CA TYR A 113 7.36 -22.12 1.96
C TYR A 113 6.97 -21.62 0.57
N ARG A 114 6.43 -20.40 0.44
CA ARG A 114 5.98 -19.85 -0.85
C ARG A 114 7.14 -19.74 -1.82
N ASN A 115 8.30 -19.28 -1.35
CA ASN A 115 9.49 -19.16 -2.17
C ASN A 115 9.94 -20.53 -2.71
N TYR A 116 10.19 -21.51 -1.84
CA TYR A 116 10.61 -22.85 -2.27
C TYR A 116 9.57 -23.52 -3.19
N ARG A 117 8.28 -23.29 -2.92
CA ARG A 117 7.20 -23.79 -3.79
C ARG A 117 7.27 -23.15 -5.16
N ASN A 118 7.37 -21.82 -5.25
CA ASN A 118 7.44 -21.10 -6.52
C ASN A 118 8.67 -21.52 -7.35
N THR A 119 9.84 -21.62 -6.72
CA THR A 119 11.06 -22.09 -7.38
C THR A 119 10.91 -23.53 -7.87
N ALA A 120 10.32 -24.43 -7.06
CA ALA A 120 10.05 -25.81 -7.47
C ALA A 120 9.08 -25.89 -8.66
N GLU A 121 7.97 -25.13 -8.64
CA GLU A 121 7.04 -25.08 -9.75
C GLU A 121 7.70 -24.52 -11.02
N GLY A 122 8.52 -23.47 -10.90
CA GLY A 122 9.29 -22.91 -12.02
C GLY A 122 10.24 -23.94 -12.64
N MET A 123 11.03 -24.63 -11.82
CA MET A 123 11.94 -25.69 -12.31
C MET A 123 11.21 -26.89 -12.92
N LYS A 124 10.00 -27.22 -12.46
CA LYS A 124 9.16 -28.27 -13.07
C LYS A 124 8.64 -27.83 -14.43
N ILE A 125 8.15 -26.59 -14.54
CA ILE A 125 7.69 -26.01 -15.81
C ILE A 125 8.83 -26.03 -16.82
N GLU A 126 10.01 -25.59 -16.39
CA GLU A 126 11.23 -25.59 -17.19
C GLU A 126 11.55 -26.99 -17.74
N GLY A 127 11.50 -28.01 -16.86
CA GLY A 127 11.70 -29.40 -17.26
C GLY A 127 10.68 -29.90 -18.27
N TRP A 128 9.39 -29.60 -18.06
CA TRP A 128 8.33 -29.99 -19.00
C TRP A 128 8.49 -29.33 -20.37
N GLN A 129 8.85 -28.04 -20.39
CA GLN A 129 9.13 -27.33 -21.63
C GLN A 129 10.34 -27.95 -22.35
N PHE A 130 11.38 -28.33 -21.63
CA PHE A 130 12.55 -28.99 -22.20
C PHE A 130 12.18 -30.37 -22.78
N PHE A 131 11.48 -31.22 -22.02
CA PHE A 131 11.11 -32.56 -22.49
C PHE A 131 10.24 -32.53 -23.74
N GLN A 132 9.38 -31.52 -23.88
CA GLN A 132 8.47 -31.40 -25.02
C GLN A 132 9.03 -30.52 -26.16
N LEU A 133 10.23 -29.95 -26.01
CA LEU A 133 10.76 -28.91 -26.90
C LEU A 133 9.72 -27.81 -27.17
N THR A 134 9.14 -27.26 -26.09
CA THR A 134 8.15 -26.18 -26.15
C THR A 134 8.65 -24.94 -25.42
N GLY A 135 7.87 -23.84 -25.49
CA GLY A 135 8.25 -22.58 -24.86
C GLY A 135 9.53 -22.02 -25.49
N GLN A 136 10.55 -21.78 -24.68
CA GLN A 136 11.85 -21.32 -25.19
C GLN A 136 12.67 -22.39 -25.92
N TYR A 137 12.23 -23.64 -25.90
CA TYR A 137 12.93 -24.74 -26.57
C TYR A 137 12.33 -25.11 -27.93
N ARG A 138 11.31 -24.36 -28.37
CA ARG A 138 10.55 -24.64 -29.59
C ARG A 138 11.37 -24.57 -30.87
N ASP A 139 12.45 -23.79 -30.85
CA ASP A 139 13.28 -23.50 -32.02
C ASP A 139 14.48 -24.47 -32.11
N PHE A 140 14.57 -25.47 -31.22
CA PHE A 140 15.58 -26.53 -31.29
C PHE A 140 14.98 -27.82 -31.84
N ASP A 141 15.73 -28.48 -32.72
CA ASP A 141 15.30 -29.74 -33.33
C ASP A 141 15.55 -30.96 -32.43
N SER A 142 16.43 -30.81 -31.41
CA SER A 142 16.76 -31.88 -30.47
C SER A 142 17.03 -31.39 -29.05
N HIS A 143 16.88 -32.30 -28.08
CA HIS A 143 17.26 -32.04 -26.70
C HIS A 143 18.76 -31.79 -26.52
N ASP A 144 19.61 -32.33 -27.40
CA ASP A 144 21.06 -32.10 -27.33
C ASP A 144 21.41 -30.65 -27.62
N GLU A 145 20.76 -30.02 -28.60
CA GLU A 145 20.94 -28.60 -28.90
C GLU A 145 20.36 -27.72 -27.78
N ALA A 146 19.17 -28.08 -27.30
CA ALA A 146 18.47 -27.36 -26.24
C ALA A 146 19.16 -27.47 -24.86
N TYR A 147 19.99 -28.49 -24.64
CA TYR A 147 20.58 -28.80 -23.33
C TYR A 147 21.33 -27.61 -22.72
N LYS A 148 22.12 -26.89 -23.50
CA LYS A 148 22.94 -25.78 -22.99
C LYS A 148 22.06 -24.65 -22.42
N VAL A 149 20.95 -24.36 -23.10
CA VAL A 149 19.97 -23.36 -22.66
C VAL A 149 19.27 -23.85 -21.40
N PHE A 150 18.86 -25.12 -21.37
CA PHE A 150 18.24 -25.72 -20.18
C PHE A 150 19.16 -25.69 -18.96
N ALA A 151 20.40 -26.16 -19.10
CA ALA A 151 21.36 -26.16 -18.01
C ALA A 151 21.64 -24.74 -17.48
N SER A 152 21.80 -23.76 -18.38
CA SER A 152 21.99 -22.36 -17.99
C SER A 152 20.80 -21.81 -17.18
N ARG A 153 19.57 -22.13 -17.60
CA ARG A 153 18.37 -21.67 -16.91
C ARG A 153 18.14 -22.35 -15.57
N VAL A 154 18.45 -23.65 -15.47
CA VAL A 154 18.45 -24.36 -14.17
C VAL A 154 19.40 -23.67 -13.19
N GLU A 155 20.62 -23.35 -13.60
CA GLU A 155 21.56 -22.63 -12.74
C GLU A 155 21.08 -21.22 -12.41
N GLN A 156 20.42 -20.52 -13.34
CA GLN A 156 19.82 -19.21 -13.09
C GLN A 156 18.72 -19.29 -12.00
N TYR A 157 17.84 -20.29 -12.05
CA TYR A 157 16.84 -20.51 -11.00
C TYR A 157 17.48 -20.74 -9.64
N ILE A 158 18.59 -21.50 -9.59
CA ILE A 158 19.31 -21.79 -8.34
C ILE A 158 19.97 -20.51 -7.80
N GLN A 159 20.62 -19.72 -8.67
CA GLN A 159 21.23 -18.45 -8.28
C GLN A 159 20.19 -17.44 -7.78
N GLN A 160 19.06 -17.31 -8.49
CA GLN A 160 17.97 -16.44 -8.08
C GLN A 160 17.34 -16.84 -6.75
N ASP A 161 17.24 -18.14 -6.45
CA ASP A 161 16.75 -18.60 -5.15
C ASP A 161 17.69 -18.20 -4.01
N VAL A 162 19.00 -18.38 -4.19
CA VAL A 162 20.01 -18.02 -3.18
C VAL A 162 20.08 -16.51 -2.96
N GLN A 163 20.23 -15.74 -4.05
CA GLN A 163 20.37 -14.29 -3.97
C GLN A 163 19.06 -13.61 -3.55
N GLY A 164 17.93 -14.06 -4.10
CA GLY A 164 16.62 -13.51 -3.79
C GLY A 164 16.18 -13.81 -2.36
N PHE A 165 16.62 -14.92 -1.76
CA PHE A 165 16.37 -15.18 -0.34
C PHE A 165 17.26 -14.32 0.57
N LEU A 166 18.55 -14.20 0.26
CA LEU A 166 19.47 -13.36 1.04
C LEU A 166 19.07 -11.88 1.01
N ALA A 167 18.73 -11.35 -0.17
CA ALA A 167 18.29 -9.96 -0.32
C ALA A 167 17.02 -9.66 0.50
N ARG A 168 16.03 -10.55 0.46
CA ARG A 168 14.80 -10.39 1.26
C ARG A 168 15.03 -10.47 2.76
N LEU A 169 16.02 -11.26 3.20
CA LEU A 169 16.40 -11.29 4.62
C LEU A 169 17.08 -9.99 5.06
N THR A 170 17.96 -9.43 4.23
CA THR A 170 18.61 -8.14 4.53
C THR A 170 17.61 -6.98 4.51
N ASP A 171 16.74 -6.91 3.51
CA ASP A 171 15.74 -5.85 3.40
C ASP A 171 14.79 -5.84 4.60
N ARG A 172 14.33 -7.03 5.03
CA ARG A 172 13.51 -7.16 6.25
C ARG A 172 14.27 -6.71 7.50
N GLN A 173 15.53 -7.12 7.65
CA GLN A 173 16.32 -6.69 8.81
C GLN A 173 16.51 -5.16 8.85
N GLU A 174 16.58 -4.51 7.69
CA GLU A 174 16.64 -3.04 7.61
C GLU A 174 15.29 -2.38 7.89
N GLU A 175 14.19 -2.91 7.38
CA GLU A 175 12.82 -2.43 7.66
C GLU A 175 12.45 -2.59 9.13
N ASP A 176 12.75 -3.74 9.74
CA ASP A 176 12.48 -4.00 11.16
C ASP A 176 13.29 -3.05 12.06
N LYS A 177 14.55 -2.77 11.68
CA LYS A 177 15.39 -1.77 12.37
C LYS A 177 14.82 -0.36 12.25
N LYS A 178 14.41 0.06 11.05
CA LYS A 178 13.80 1.38 10.84
C LYS A 178 12.51 1.54 11.62
N THR A 179 11.61 0.56 11.55
CA THR A 179 10.33 0.57 12.27
C THR A 179 10.54 0.64 13.78
N THR A 180 11.51 -0.13 14.30
CA THR A 180 11.88 -0.09 15.72
C THR A 180 12.42 1.28 16.11
N GLN A 181 13.30 1.87 15.29
CA GLN A 181 13.91 3.16 15.56
C GLN A 181 12.89 4.31 15.49
N GLU A 182 11.97 4.27 14.53
CA GLU A 182 10.85 5.22 14.41
C GLU A 182 9.90 5.10 15.60
N THR A 183 9.54 3.88 16.02
CA THR A 183 8.67 3.65 17.18
C THR A 183 9.32 4.15 18.48
N VAL A 184 10.63 3.89 18.66
CA VAL A 184 11.38 4.38 19.82
C VAL A 184 11.46 5.90 19.80
N ALA A 185 11.74 6.51 18.64
CA ALA A 185 11.77 7.97 18.50
C ALA A 185 10.41 8.59 18.82
N GLN A 186 9.32 8.06 18.27
CA GLN A 186 7.96 8.56 18.50
C GLN A 186 7.54 8.41 19.97
N ASN A 187 7.84 7.28 20.61
CA ASN A 187 7.57 7.09 22.03
C ASN A 187 8.42 8.02 22.91
N SER A 188 9.66 8.29 22.53
CA SER A 188 10.52 9.24 23.24
C SER A 188 10.02 10.68 23.10
N GLU A 189 9.51 11.07 21.93
CA GLU A 189 8.93 12.39 21.69
C GLU A 189 7.62 12.59 22.46
N LEU A 190 6.75 11.57 22.49
CA LEU A 190 5.55 11.58 23.32
C LEU A 190 5.89 11.73 24.81
N ALA A 191 6.88 10.98 25.31
CA ALA A 191 7.32 11.08 26.69
C ALA A 191 7.91 12.47 27.02
N LEU A 192 8.65 13.08 26.10
CA LEU A 192 9.19 14.44 26.25
C LEU A 192 8.08 15.50 26.26
N ASN A 193 7.09 15.37 25.39
CA ASN A 193 5.93 16.27 25.36
C ASN A 193 5.10 16.16 26.63
N GLU A 194 4.84 14.95 27.13
CA GLU A 194 4.18 14.75 28.43
C GLU A 194 4.96 15.40 29.57
N LEU A 195 6.30 15.30 29.55
CA LEU A 195 7.15 15.93 30.56
C LEU A 195 7.10 17.46 30.50
N ASN A 196 7.16 18.03 29.28
CA ASN A 196 7.10 19.48 29.09
C ASN A 196 5.76 20.05 29.55
N ILE A 197 4.64 19.39 29.25
CA ILE A 197 3.31 19.81 29.72
C ILE A 197 3.28 19.85 31.26
N ARG A 198 3.79 18.82 31.93
CA ARG A 198 3.85 18.79 33.41
C ARG A 198 4.75 19.88 33.99
N LEU A 199 5.85 20.19 33.31
CA LEU A 199 6.77 21.27 33.71
C LEU A 199 6.09 22.64 33.58
N GLU A 200 5.34 22.87 32.50
CA GLU A 200 4.56 24.10 32.29
C GLU A 200 3.45 24.25 33.34
N GLU A 201 2.72 23.18 33.64
CA GLU A 201 1.71 23.15 34.71
C GLU A 201 2.32 23.49 36.08
N GLN A 202 3.50 22.93 36.40
CA GLN A 202 4.21 23.26 37.63
C GLN A 202 4.68 24.71 37.66
N ALA A 203 5.20 25.24 36.55
CA ALA A 203 5.65 26.62 36.47
C ALA A 203 4.49 27.61 36.67
N GLN A 204 3.34 27.35 36.07
CA GLN A 204 2.12 28.14 36.26
C GLN A 204 1.65 28.11 37.72
N PHE A 205 1.65 26.94 38.34
CA PHE A 205 1.30 26.80 39.76
C PHE A 205 2.21 27.66 40.66
N PHE A 206 3.52 27.62 40.44
CA PHE A 206 4.46 28.44 41.22
C PHE A 206 4.30 29.94 40.97
N GLU A 207 3.98 30.36 39.74
CA GLU A 207 3.68 31.76 39.43
C GLU A 207 2.42 32.26 40.15
N GLU A 208 1.35 31.46 40.16
CA GLU A 208 0.13 31.79 40.88
C GLU A 208 0.38 31.89 42.39
N GLU A 209 1.16 30.97 42.96
CA GLU A 209 1.52 30.98 44.37
C GLU A 209 2.37 32.21 44.74
N ARG A 210 3.31 32.61 43.86
CA ARG A 210 4.07 33.86 44.01
C ARG A 210 3.17 35.09 44.00
N ARG A 211 2.24 35.20 43.04
CA ARG A 211 1.30 36.34 42.97
C ARG A 211 0.44 36.42 44.22
N ARG A 212 0.00 35.28 44.74
CA ARG A 212 -0.75 35.23 46.01
C ARG A 212 0.08 35.75 47.18
N LEU A 213 1.31 35.28 47.32
CA LEU A 213 2.23 35.75 48.37
C LEU A 213 2.52 37.26 48.26
N GLU A 214 2.67 37.79 47.05
CA GLU A 214 2.85 39.23 46.82
C GLU A 214 1.61 40.04 47.21
N ALA A 215 0.41 39.57 46.86
CA ALA A 215 -0.85 40.21 47.25
C ALA A 215 -1.06 40.18 48.78
N GLU A 216 -0.72 39.06 49.43
CA GLU A 216 -0.74 38.94 50.90
C GLU A 216 0.27 39.90 51.55
N LYS A 217 1.48 40.03 50.97
CA LYS A 217 2.50 40.98 51.42
C LYS A 217 2.03 42.43 51.29
N GLN A 218 1.48 42.83 50.14
CA GLN A 218 0.94 44.19 49.93
C GLN A 218 -0.20 44.49 50.92
N THR A 219 -1.08 43.52 51.16
CA THR A 219 -2.16 43.67 52.14
C THR A 219 -1.62 43.86 53.56
N ALA A 220 -0.54 43.14 53.92
CA ALA A 220 0.12 43.31 55.21
C ALA A 220 0.81 44.68 55.34
N GLU A 221 1.46 45.15 54.28
CA GLU A 221 2.08 46.49 54.22
C GLU A 221 1.03 47.60 54.36
N HIS A 222 -0.09 47.52 53.63
CA HIS A 222 -1.21 48.45 53.77
C HIS A 222 -1.80 48.47 55.19
N LYS A 223 -1.95 47.29 55.82
CA LYS A 223 -2.39 47.20 57.22
C LYS A 223 -1.39 47.84 58.17
N ALA A 224 -0.10 47.62 57.97
CA ALA A 224 0.94 48.25 58.79
C ALA A 224 0.96 49.78 58.65
N GLN A 225 0.76 50.28 57.43
CA GLN A 225 0.68 51.72 57.16
C GLN A 225 -0.57 52.35 57.77
N ALA A 226 -1.74 51.70 57.66
CA ALA A 226 -2.98 52.15 58.30
C ALA A 226 -2.87 52.18 59.84
N VAL A 227 -2.16 51.21 60.44
CA VAL A 227 -1.87 51.22 61.88
C VAL A 227 -0.98 52.41 62.25
N SER A 228 0.05 52.70 61.45
CA SER A 228 0.93 53.86 61.67
C SER A 228 0.18 55.20 61.53
N GLU A 229 -0.71 55.32 60.54
CA GLU A 229 -1.54 56.51 60.32
C GLU A 229 -2.59 56.71 61.43
N ALA A 230 -3.26 55.64 61.87
CA ALA A 230 -4.19 55.69 63.01
C ALA A 230 -3.49 56.12 64.31
N GLN A 231 -2.23 55.70 64.49
CA GLN A 231 -1.41 56.08 65.64
C GLN A 231 -0.95 57.55 65.58
N ALA A 232 -0.78 58.11 64.38
CA ALA A 232 -0.54 59.53 64.16
C ALA A 232 -1.78 60.40 64.39
N VAL A 233 -2.98 59.95 63.96
CA VAL A 233 -4.25 60.66 64.18
C VAL A 233 -4.65 60.67 65.66
N LEU A 234 -4.37 59.60 66.41
CA LEU A 234 -4.63 59.56 67.85
C LEU A 234 -3.78 60.58 68.65
N SER A 235 -2.68 61.06 68.07
CA SER A 235 -1.80 62.06 68.69
C SER A 235 -2.20 63.51 68.41
N SER A 236 -3.18 63.77 67.53
CA SER A 236 -3.57 65.12 67.06
C SER A 236 -5.01 65.52 67.39
N ALA A 237 -5.79 64.68 68.07
CA ALA A 237 -7.17 64.98 68.44
C ALA A 237 -7.34 65.22 69.95
N ASP A 238 -6.99 66.43 70.38
CA ASP A 238 -7.48 67.05 71.61
C ASP A 238 -8.23 68.33 71.22
N GLY A 239 -9.55 68.39 71.43
CA GLY A 239 -10.32 69.64 71.30
C GLY A 239 -11.68 69.60 70.59
N THR A 240 -12.74 69.49 71.41
CA THR A 240 -14.05 70.19 71.35
C THR A 240 -15.20 69.79 70.42
N LEU A 241 -16.35 69.59 71.08
CA LEU A 241 -17.72 69.29 70.65
C LEU A 241 -18.47 70.48 70.02
N THR A 242 -19.51 70.21 69.20
CA THR A 242 -20.91 70.67 69.44
C THR A 242 -21.92 70.14 68.41
N GLN A 243 -23.17 69.96 68.88
CA GLN A 243 -24.38 69.47 68.20
C GLN A 243 -25.12 70.57 67.41
N ASN A 244 -25.83 70.20 66.32
CA ASN A 244 -27.30 70.29 66.19
C ASN A 244 -27.76 70.09 64.73
N GLY A 245 -28.88 69.38 64.55
CA GLY A 245 -29.51 69.10 63.26
C GLY A 245 -30.61 70.08 62.86
N ALA A 246 -31.09 69.97 61.62
CA ALA A 246 -32.49 70.14 61.20
C ALA A 246 -32.65 69.86 59.69
N SER A 247 -33.76 69.20 59.38
CA SER A 247 -34.40 68.93 58.09
C SER A 247 -34.91 70.17 57.34
N THR A 248 -35.01 70.11 55.99
CA THR A 248 -36.27 70.13 55.19
C THR A 248 -35.98 70.14 53.67
N ASP A 249 -36.66 69.23 52.96
CA ASP A 249 -37.27 69.25 51.62
C ASP A 249 -36.64 69.96 50.39
N GLY A 250 -36.54 69.21 49.29
CA GLY A 250 -36.35 69.70 47.92
C GLY A 250 -36.13 68.59 46.88
N VAL A 251 -37.20 68.13 46.24
CA VAL A 251 -37.24 67.37 44.95
C VAL A 251 -36.76 68.31 43.83
N PRO A 252 -35.94 67.92 42.81
CA PRO A 252 -36.37 67.03 41.72
C PRO A 252 -35.35 66.04 41.10
N THR A 253 -35.93 64.92 40.65
CA THR A 253 -35.68 64.13 39.41
C THR A 253 -34.39 64.36 38.61
N ASP A 254 -33.60 63.29 38.42
CA ASP A 254 -33.19 62.83 37.09
C ASP A 254 -32.55 61.43 37.12
N LEU A 255 -33.25 60.48 36.52
CA LEU A 255 -32.75 59.22 35.97
C LEU A 255 -33.28 59.17 34.53
N PRO A 256 -32.41 59.03 33.52
CA PRO A 256 -32.59 57.92 32.56
C PRO A 256 -31.26 57.48 31.88
N PRO A 257 -31.25 56.53 30.93
CA PRO A 257 -31.89 55.21 30.94
C PRO A 257 -30.96 54.08 30.39
N LEU A 258 -31.44 52.84 30.51
CA LEU A 258 -31.04 51.71 29.66
C LEU A 258 -31.74 51.80 28.29
N GLY A 259 -30.96 51.63 27.21
CA GLY A 259 -31.40 51.12 25.90
C GLY A 259 -31.58 52.14 24.76
N ALA A 260 -30.73 52.03 23.71
CA ALA A 260 -31.12 51.98 22.29
C ALA A 260 -29.90 52.23 21.36
N THR A 261 -29.50 51.19 20.62
CA THR A 261 -28.93 51.11 19.24
C THR A 261 -28.32 49.70 19.11
N ALA A 262 -28.99 48.66 18.61
CA ALA A 262 -29.58 48.43 17.28
C ALA A 262 -28.61 48.76 16.12
N LEU A 263 -28.08 47.68 15.52
CA LEU A 263 -27.65 47.52 14.12
C LEU A 263 -26.49 48.39 13.61
N ASP A 264 -25.32 47.75 13.42
CA ASP A 264 -24.74 47.65 12.07
C ASP A 264 -23.68 46.53 12.01
N TRP A 265 -23.95 45.53 11.17
CA TRP A 265 -23.00 44.50 10.75
C TRP A 265 -22.46 44.91 9.39
N HIS A 266 -21.15 44.99 9.21
CA HIS A 266 -20.50 45.02 7.89
C HIS A 266 -19.44 43.91 7.86
N GLU A 267 -19.78 42.80 7.21
CA GLU A 267 -18.83 41.79 6.73
C GLU A 267 -18.37 42.19 5.32
N GLU A 268 -17.07 42.44 5.15
CA GLU A 268 -16.45 42.50 3.82
C GLU A 268 -15.99 41.09 3.41
N ILE A 269 -16.73 40.48 2.48
CA ILE A 269 -16.35 39.25 1.78
C ILE A 269 -15.54 39.63 0.55
N VAL A 270 -14.24 39.31 0.55
CA VAL A 270 -13.39 39.40 -0.65
C VAL A 270 -13.46 38.08 -1.42
N VAL A 271 -14.01 38.12 -2.64
CA VAL A 271 -14.04 37.01 -3.59
C VAL A 271 -12.99 37.25 -4.69
N PRO A 272 -12.06 36.31 -4.98
CA PRO A 272 -11.18 36.44 -6.14
C PRO A 272 -11.88 35.95 -7.43
N LYS A 273 -11.84 36.79 -8.47
CA LYS A 273 -12.30 36.53 -9.84
C LYS A 273 -11.38 35.58 -10.60
N LEU A 274 -11.97 34.63 -11.34
CA LEU A 274 -11.34 33.91 -12.45
C LEU A 274 -11.18 34.81 -13.69
N PRO A 275 -10.14 34.62 -14.53
CA PRO A 275 -10.09 35.22 -15.85
C PRO A 275 -10.64 34.28 -16.94
N THR A 276 -11.54 34.81 -17.76
CA THR A 276 -12.04 34.20 -19.01
C THR A 276 -11.26 34.71 -20.23
N SER A 277 -10.80 33.75 -21.03
CA SER A 277 -10.73 33.69 -22.51
C SER A 277 -10.65 34.99 -23.32
N ASN A 278 -9.62 35.07 -24.19
CA ASN A 278 -9.69 35.84 -25.42
C ASN A 278 -9.38 34.94 -26.63
N ARG A 279 -10.32 34.88 -27.57
CA ARG A 279 -10.22 34.26 -28.89
C ARG A 279 -9.85 35.35 -29.89
N GLN A 280 -8.83 35.10 -30.70
CA GLN A 280 -8.69 35.77 -32.01
C GLN A 280 -8.55 34.70 -33.10
N THR A 281 -9.37 34.87 -34.12
CA THR A 281 -9.40 34.13 -35.38
C THR A 281 -8.40 34.71 -36.38
N SER A 282 -7.71 33.85 -37.12
CA SER A 282 -7.28 34.15 -38.49
C SER A 282 -7.30 32.85 -39.31
N GLN A 283 -7.77 32.97 -40.56
CA GLN A 283 -8.05 31.88 -41.50
C GLN A 283 -6.92 31.73 -42.55
N ASN A 284 -6.85 30.48 -43.05
CA ASN A 284 -6.43 30.01 -44.39
C ASN A 284 -4.95 29.84 -44.75
N GLY A 285 -4.61 28.60 -45.15
CA GLY A 285 -3.46 28.31 -46.00
C GLY A 285 -2.99 26.84 -46.01
N ALA A 286 -3.56 26.04 -46.93
CA ALA A 286 -3.00 24.84 -47.58
C ALA A 286 -2.55 23.61 -46.75
N ALA A 287 -3.18 22.48 -47.10
CA ALA A 287 -2.91 21.15 -46.60
C ALA A 287 -1.49 20.66 -46.97
N VAL A 288 -0.75 20.26 -45.94
CA VAL A 288 0.33 19.28 -46.03
C VAL A 288 -0.04 18.18 -45.04
N VAL A 289 -0.09 16.93 -45.52
CA VAL A 289 -0.32 15.75 -44.67
C VAL A 289 0.88 15.62 -43.72
N ALA A 290 0.75 16.24 -42.55
CA ALA A 290 1.73 16.17 -41.48
C ALA A 290 1.56 14.82 -40.76
N THR A 291 2.59 13.99 -40.79
CA THR A 291 2.76 12.90 -39.83
C THR A 291 2.63 13.49 -38.42
N LYS A 292 1.61 13.09 -37.66
CA LYS A 292 1.39 13.57 -36.28
C LYS A 292 2.67 13.35 -35.48
N ALA A 293 3.25 14.42 -34.93
CA ALA A 293 4.36 14.31 -34.02
C ALA A 293 3.90 13.65 -32.71
N VAL A 294 4.52 12.53 -32.35
CA VAL A 294 4.26 11.83 -31.08
C VAL A 294 4.59 12.80 -29.92
N PRO A 295 3.68 13.00 -28.95
CA PRO A 295 3.95 13.85 -27.80
C PRO A 295 5.12 13.30 -26.98
N GLN A 296 6.10 14.12 -26.62
CA GLN A 296 7.26 13.66 -25.84
C GLN A 296 7.21 14.16 -24.40
N LEU A 297 6.64 13.35 -23.50
CA LEU A 297 6.77 13.56 -22.05
C LEU A 297 8.09 12.97 -21.50
N ALA A 298 8.59 11.89 -22.11
CA ALA A 298 9.85 11.24 -21.77
C ALA A 298 10.34 10.41 -22.97
N THR A 299 11.64 10.11 -23.03
CA THR A 299 12.18 9.15 -24.01
C THR A 299 12.02 7.71 -23.52
N ALA A 300 12.13 6.76 -24.44
CA ALA A 300 12.08 5.33 -24.10
C ALA A 300 13.20 4.93 -23.13
N GLU A 301 14.38 5.55 -23.22
CA GLU A 301 15.51 5.32 -22.32
C GLU A 301 15.18 5.77 -20.90
N THR A 302 14.61 6.96 -20.74
CA THR A 302 14.19 7.48 -19.43
C THR A 302 13.14 6.57 -18.81
N VAL A 303 12.15 6.10 -19.58
CA VAL A 303 11.11 5.18 -19.10
C VAL A 303 11.70 3.83 -18.71
N ALA A 304 12.57 3.25 -19.55
CA ALA A 304 13.22 1.97 -19.28
C ALA A 304 14.05 2.01 -17.98
N GLN A 305 14.77 3.10 -17.75
CA GLN A 305 15.53 3.30 -16.51
C GLN A 305 14.63 3.54 -15.29
N ALA A 306 13.56 4.31 -15.44
CA ALA A 306 12.61 4.58 -14.36
C ALA A 306 11.93 3.30 -13.90
N LEU A 307 11.48 2.46 -14.84
CA LEU A 307 10.70 1.25 -14.58
C LEU A 307 11.53 -0.03 -14.45
N GLU A 308 12.83 0.01 -14.74
CA GLU A 308 13.70 -1.17 -14.73
C GLU A 308 13.15 -2.26 -15.67
N CYS A 309 12.79 -1.87 -16.89
CA CYS A 309 12.20 -2.75 -17.90
C CYS A 309 12.98 -2.71 -19.23
N SER A 310 12.58 -3.55 -20.19
CA SER A 310 13.23 -3.67 -21.50
C SER A 310 13.17 -2.35 -22.26
N LEU A 311 14.33 -1.86 -22.71
CA LEU A 311 14.41 -0.69 -23.59
C LEU A 311 13.64 -0.91 -24.90
N SER A 312 13.76 -2.11 -25.48
CA SER A 312 13.06 -2.47 -26.72
C SER A 312 11.54 -2.42 -26.55
N ASP A 313 11.02 -2.89 -25.41
CA ASP A 313 9.59 -2.77 -25.10
C ASP A 313 9.19 -1.30 -24.98
N CYS A 314 9.98 -0.47 -24.27
CA CYS A 314 9.71 0.96 -24.17
C CYS A 314 9.70 1.65 -25.54
N GLN A 315 10.66 1.35 -26.41
CA GLN A 315 10.72 1.90 -27.76
C GLN A 315 9.50 1.49 -28.60
N THR A 316 9.02 0.26 -28.44
CA THR A 316 7.88 -0.26 -29.19
C THR A 316 6.54 0.31 -28.70
N TYR A 317 6.34 0.38 -27.39
CA TYR A 317 5.01 0.57 -26.80
C TYR A 317 4.75 1.98 -26.26
N LEU A 318 5.80 2.74 -25.90
CA LEU A 318 5.64 4.09 -25.35
C LEU A 318 4.93 5.06 -26.31
N PRO A 319 5.23 5.09 -27.63
CA PRO A 319 4.59 6.03 -28.54
C PRO A 319 3.05 5.89 -28.53
N GLY A 320 2.54 4.66 -28.64
CA GLY A 320 1.09 4.40 -28.63
C GLY A 320 0.41 4.76 -27.31
N ILE A 321 1.10 4.61 -26.18
CA ILE A 321 0.60 5.07 -24.87
C ILE A 321 0.48 6.60 -24.86
N LEU A 322 1.51 7.33 -25.31
CA LEU A 322 1.49 8.79 -25.32
C LEU A 322 0.44 9.36 -26.28
N GLU A 323 0.25 8.74 -27.44
CA GLU A 323 -0.81 9.06 -28.38
C GLU A 323 -2.20 8.84 -27.76
N ALA A 324 -2.42 7.71 -27.09
CA ALA A 324 -3.69 7.45 -26.41
C ALA A 324 -3.95 8.45 -25.28
N LEU A 325 -2.94 8.82 -24.48
CA LEU A 325 -3.12 9.84 -23.44
C LEU A 325 -3.50 11.21 -24.05
N GLN A 326 -2.93 11.56 -25.20
CA GLN A 326 -3.29 12.78 -25.92
C GLN A 326 -4.71 12.71 -26.48
N GLU A 327 -5.08 11.61 -27.13
CA GLU A 327 -6.41 11.38 -27.71
C GLU A 327 -7.51 11.51 -26.64
N PHE A 328 -7.25 11.00 -25.43
CA PHE A 328 -8.20 11.06 -24.33
C PHE A 328 -8.12 12.34 -23.49
N ASP A 329 -7.29 13.32 -23.87
CA ASP A 329 -7.10 14.61 -23.17
C ASP A 329 -6.65 14.43 -21.71
N ILE A 330 -5.75 13.47 -21.51
CA ILE A 330 -5.14 13.16 -20.19
C ILE A 330 -3.60 13.11 -20.26
N LEU A 331 -3.00 13.66 -21.32
CA LEU A 331 -1.56 13.81 -21.44
C LEU A 331 -1.04 14.87 -20.46
N ASP A 332 -0.60 14.41 -19.29
CA ASP A 332 -0.08 15.21 -18.19
C ASP A 332 1.06 14.45 -17.49
N LYS A 333 2.05 15.16 -16.96
CA LYS A 333 3.23 14.55 -16.34
C LYS A 333 2.87 13.65 -15.14
N GLN A 334 1.97 14.10 -14.27
CA GLN A 334 1.57 13.33 -13.08
C GLN A 334 0.70 12.13 -13.48
N VAL A 335 -0.20 12.32 -14.46
CA VAL A 335 -0.96 11.19 -15.03
C VAL A 335 -0.02 10.16 -15.63
N PHE A 336 0.98 10.59 -16.39
CA PHE A 336 1.96 9.72 -17.01
C PHE A 336 2.78 8.94 -15.97
N VAL A 337 3.22 9.58 -14.88
CA VAL A 337 3.83 8.88 -13.73
C VAL A 337 2.90 7.78 -13.18
N GLY A 338 1.62 8.09 -12.98
CA GLY A 338 0.63 7.12 -12.52
C GLY A 338 0.41 5.95 -13.48
N ILE A 339 0.43 6.23 -14.79
CA ILE A 339 0.37 5.22 -15.86
C ILE A 339 1.58 4.30 -15.79
N LEU A 340 2.80 4.86 -15.75
CA LEU A 340 4.04 4.08 -15.72
C LEU A 340 4.09 3.13 -14.53
N ALA A 341 3.76 3.62 -13.32
CA ALA A 341 3.72 2.78 -12.12
C ALA A 341 2.62 1.70 -12.20
N THR A 342 1.46 2.04 -12.78
CA THR A 342 0.37 1.07 -12.96
C THR A 342 0.76 -0.03 -13.93
N VAL A 343 1.23 0.32 -15.13
CA VAL A 343 1.68 -0.63 -16.16
C VAL A 343 2.75 -1.56 -15.59
N ARG A 344 3.69 -1.01 -14.81
CA ARG A 344 4.78 -1.81 -14.23
C ARG A 344 4.28 -2.88 -13.26
N VAL A 345 3.27 -2.56 -12.45
CA VAL A 345 2.65 -3.50 -11.49
C VAL A 345 1.77 -4.52 -12.20
N GLU A 346 0.94 -4.09 -13.14
CA GLU A 346 -0.04 -4.97 -13.79
C GLU A 346 0.58 -5.90 -14.83
N THR A 347 1.66 -5.46 -15.50
CA THR A 347 2.29 -6.25 -16.58
C THR A 347 3.61 -6.89 -16.18
N GLY A 348 4.25 -6.42 -15.10
CA GLY A 348 5.60 -6.83 -14.74
C GLY A 348 6.69 -6.32 -15.71
N GLY A 349 6.33 -5.54 -16.73
CA GLY A 349 7.21 -4.99 -17.75
C GLY A 349 6.63 -3.71 -18.34
N PHE A 350 6.64 -3.60 -19.68
CA PHE A 350 6.08 -2.45 -20.39
C PHE A 350 5.35 -2.84 -21.68
N LYS A 351 4.70 -4.01 -21.68
CA LYS A 351 3.97 -4.55 -22.83
C LYS A 351 2.60 -5.10 -22.41
N PRO A 352 1.60 -5.17 -23.31
CA PRO A 352 0.34 -5.84 -23.03
C PRO A 352 0.56 -7.31 -22.67
N VAL A 353 -0.14 -7.83 -21.65
CA VAL A 353 -0.02 -9.23 -21.21
C VAL A 353 -1.39 -9.85 -20.95
N HIS A 354 -1.46 -11.17 -21.07
CA HIS A 354 -2.57 -11.94 -20.53
C HIS A 354 -2.40 -12.12 -19.03
N GLU A 355 -3.51 -12.22 -18.31
CA GLU A 355 -3.52 -12.59 -16.90
C GLU A 355 -2.92 -13.99 -16.71
N TRP A 356 -1.96 -14.11 -15.81
CA TRP A 356 -1.29 -15.37 -15.51
C TRP A 356 -2.24 -16.41 -14.89
N GLY A 357 -2.12 -17.67 -15.27
CA GLY A 357 -2.82 -18.80 -14.61
C GLY A 357 -3.63 -19.71 -15.54
N GLY A 358 -3.86 -19.31 -16.79
CA GLY A 358 -4.56 -20.11 -17.81
C GLY A 358 -6.02 -20.40 -17.46
N GLU A 359 -6.68 -21.22 -18.29
CA GLU A 359 -8.14 -21.44 -18.19
C GLU A 359 -8.63 -21.89 -16.82
N LYS A 360 -7.90 -22.79 -16.16
CA LYS A 360 -8.29 -23.29 -14.83
C LYS A 360 -8.35 -22.18 -13.79
N TYR A 361 -7.44 -21.22 -13.88
CA TYR A 361 -7.43 -20.07 -12.99
C TYR A 361 -8.53 -19.07 -13.36
N TRP A 362 -8.70 -18.77 -14.66
CA TRP A 362 -9.70 -17.82 -15.13
C TRP A 362 -11.15 -18.26 -14.89
N LYS A 363 -11.40 -19.57 -14.71
CA LYS A 363 -12.71 -20.08 -14.25
C LYS A 363 -13.19 -19.46 -12.92
N ARG A 364 -12.32 -18.82 -12.13
CA ARG A 364 -12.73 -18.05 -10.95
C ARG A 364 -13.64 -16.86 -11.26
N TYR A 365 -13.64 -16.39 -12.50
CA TYR A 365 -14.49 -15.29 -12.98
C TYR A 365 -15.85 -15.78 -13.50
N GLU A 366 -16.05 -17.10 -13.57
CA GLU A 366 -17.29 -17.71 -14.06
C GLU A 366 -18.46 -17.36 -13.13
N GLY A 367 -19.59 -16.98 -13.70
CA GLY A 367 -20.81 -16.64 -12.94
C GLY A 367 -20.72 -15.34 -12.12
N ARG A 368 -19.65 -14.56 -12.25
CA ARG A 368 -19.53 -13.26 -11.57
C ARG A 368 -20.40 -12.20 -12.24
N GLY A 369 -21.61 -12.05 -11.73
CA GLY A 369 -22.58 -11.07 -12.20
C GLY A 369 -22.08 -9.62 -12.12
N ASP A 370 -21.21 -9.29 -11.15
CA ASP A 370 -20.63 -7.96 -11.01
C ASP A 370 -19.58 -7.63 -12.10
N LEU A 371 -19.07 -8.66 -12.79
CA LEU A 371 -18.24 -8.54 -14.00
C LEU A 371 -19.05 -8.68 -15.30
N GLY A 372 -20.35 -8.91 -15.20
CA GLY A 372 -21.22 -9.23 -16.34
C GLY A 372 -21.02 -10.63 -16.92
N ASN A 373 -20.28 -11.51 -16.22
CA ASN A 373 -20.03 -12.89 -16.64
C ASN A 373 -21.23 -13.76 -16.25
N VAL A 374 -22.28 -13.71 -17.08
CA VAL A 374 -23.57 -14.36 -16.81
C VAL A 374 -23.82 -15.58 -17.68
N ASN A 375 -23.03 -15.77 -18.74
CA ASN A 375 -23.12 -16.95 -19.59
C ASN A 375 -21.99 -17.94 -19.28
N PRO A 376 -22.25 -19.25 -19.45
CA PRO A 376 -21.21 -20.27 -19.38
C PRO A 376 -20.03 -19.98 -20.31
N GLY A 377 -18.82 -19.96 -19.74
CA GLY A 377 -17.56 -19.72 -20.44
C GLY A 377 -17.09 -18.26 -20.41
N ASP A 378 -17.91 -17.33 -19.90
CA ASP A 378 -17.56 -15.91 -19.83
C ASP A 378 -16.31 -15.68 -18.95
N GLY A 379 -16.12 -16.48 -17.89
CA GLY A 379 -14.99 -16.30 -16.98
C GLY A 379 -13.64 -16.52 -17.66
N VAL A 380 -13.55 -17.55 -18.49
CA VAL A 380 -12.34 -17.87 -19.28
C VAL A 380 -12.20 -16.90 -20.45
N LYS A 381 -13.30 -16.61 -21.15
CA LYS A 381 -13.30 -15.75 -22.34
C LYS A 381 -12.85 -14.32 -22.01
N TYR A 382 -13.36 -13.74 -20.92
CA TYR A 382 -13.13 -12.36 -20.51
C TYR A 382 -12.16 -12.24 -19.33
N HIS A 383 -11.07 -13.03 -19.33
CA HIS A 383 -9.96 -12.88 -18.38
C HIS A 383 -9.17 -11.59 -18.59
N GLY A 384 -8.30 -11.24 -17.64
CA GLY A 384 -7.48 -10.01 -17.70
C GLY A 384 -6.58 -9.94 -18.94
N ARG A 385 -6.65 -8.83 -19.69
CA ARG A 385 -5.77 -8.54 -20.84
C ARG A 385 -5.28 -7.10 -20.83
N GLY A 386 -4.17 -6.87 -21.52
CA GLY A 386 -3.64 -5.54 -21.79
C GLY A 386 -2.91 -4.91 -20.61
N TYR A 387 -2.61 -3.61 -20.73
CA TYR A 387 -1.84 -2.84 -19.76
C TYR A 387 -2.51 -2.70 -18.39
N ILE A 388 -3.85 -2.70 -18.37
CA ILE A 388 -4.66 -2.47 -17.16
C ILE A 388 -5.34 -3.76 -16.66
N GLN A 389 -5.05 -4.91 -17.27
CA GLN A 389 -5.69 -6.19 -16.97
C GLN A 389 -7.23 -6.13 -17.01
N LEU A 390 -7.78 -5.67 -18.15
CA LEU A 390 -9.22 -5.53 -18.36
C LEU A 390 -9.91 -6.89 -18.22
N THR A 391 -10.83 -7.01 -17.26
CA THR A 391 -11.44 -8.30 -16.88
C THR A 391 -12.96 -8.18 -16.82
N GLY A 392 -13.69 -9.18 -17.33
CA GLY A 392 -15.14 -9.28 -17.23
C GLY A 392 -15.91 -8.76 -18.44
N ARG A 393 -16.91 -9.52 -18.89
CA ARG A 393 -17.71 -9.25 -20.09
C ARG A 393 -18.28 -7.83 -20.16
N ALA A 394 -18.79 -7.33 -19.03
CA ALA A 394 -19.32 -5.97 -18.96
C ALA A 394 -18.26 -4.93 -19.33
N ASN A 395 -17.04 -5.09 -18.81
CA ASN A 395 -15.93 -4.17 -19.10
C ASN A 395 -15.48 -4.26 -20.56
N TYR A 396 -15.36 -5.46 -21.12
CA TYR A 396 -15.03 -5.64 -22.55
C TYR A 396 -16.08 -4.96 -23.44
N ARG A 397 -17.37 -5.15 -23.15
CA ARG A 397 -18.45 -4.48 -23.87
C ARG A 397 -18.39 -2.96 -23.75
N ASP A 398 -18.22 -2.46 -22.52
CA ASP A 398 -18.32 -1.03 -22.25
C ASP A 398 -17.14 -0.26 -22.85
N TYR A 399 -15.91 -0.77 -22.69
CA TYR A 399 -14.74 -0.16 -23.33
C TYR A 399 -14.71 -0.40 -24.84
N GLY A 400 -15.16 -1.56 -25.32
CA GLY A 400 -15.29 -1.81 -26.75
C GLY A 400 -16.18 -0.80 -27.45
N LYS A 401 -17.36 -0.52 -26.87
CA LYS A 401 -18.28 0.51 -27.37
C LYS A 401 -17.67 1.91 -27.37
N LYS A 402 -16.95 2.29 -26.31
CA LYS A 402 -16.29 3.60 -26.22
C LYS A 402 -15.20 3.79 -27.28
N LEU A 403 -14.47 2.72 -27.58
CA LEU A 403 -13.38 2.73 -28.56
C LEU A 403 -13.85 2.48 -29.99
N GLY A 404 -15.11 2.07 -30.19
CA GLY A 404 -15.59 1.62 -31.50
C GLY A 404 -14.96 0.30 -31.96
N VAL A 405 -14.49 -0.53 -31.03
CA VAL A 405 -13.82 -1.82 -31.28
C VAL A 405 -14.65 -2.94 -30.66
N ASP A 406 -14.89 -4.03 -31.39
CA ASP A 406 -15.67 -5.17 -30.89
C ASP A 406 -14.87 -6.05 -29.91
N LEU A 407 -14.61 -5.52 -28.71
CA LEU A 407 -13.94 -6.24 -27.62
C LEU A 407 -14.83 -7.31 -26.99
N GLU A 408 -16.16 -7.20 -27.08
CA GLU A 408 -17.06 -8.22 -26.52
C GLU A 408 -17.11 -9.47 -27.41
N GLY A 409 -17.21 -9.28 -28.73
CA GLY A 409 -17.15 -10.35 -29.72
C GLY A 409 -15.75 -10.93 -29.87
N ASN A 410 -14.72 -10.07 -29.87
CA ASN A 410 -13.31 -10.43 -30.03
C ASN A 410 -12.42 -9.88 -28.89
N PRO A 411 -12.42 -10.51 -27.70
CA PRO A 411 -11.69 -10.01 -26.54
C PRO A 411 -10.17 -10.01 -26.68
N ASP A 412 -9.60 -10.80 -27.60
CA ASP A 412 -8.14 -10.82 -27.81
C ASP A 412 -7.62 -9.52 -28.43
N LEU A 413 -8.50 -8.69 -29.01
CA LEU A 413 -8.15 -7.33 -29.42
C LEU A 413 -7.67 -6.45 -28.26
N ALA A 414 -8.02 -6.77 -27.00
CA ALA A 414 -7.47 -6.06 -25.83
C ALA A 414 -5.96 -6.32 -25.61
N MET A 415 -5.35 -7.26 -26.33
CA MET A 415 -3.91 -7.49 -26.37
C MET A 415 -3.19 -6.72 -27.46
N ASP A 416 -3.93 -6.20 -28.45
CA ASP A 416 -3.34 -5.32 -29.45
C ASP A 416 -2.77 -4.07 -28.74
N PRO A 417 -1.51 -3.68 -29.02
CA PRO A 417 -0.87 -2.58 -28.29
C PRO A 417 -1.61 -1.24 -28.38
N GLU A 418 -2.18 -0.92 -29.54
CA GLU A 418 -2.89 0.35 -29.76
C GLU A 418 -4.24 0.33 -29.03
N VAL A 419 -5.00 -0.76 -29.17
CA VAL A 419 -6.28 -0.94 -28.47
C VAL A 419 -6.06 -0.96 -26.95
N SER A 420 -5.05 -1.68 -26.47
CA SER A 420 -4.68 -1.76 -25.05
C SER A 420 -4.31 -0.38 -24.48
N ALA A 421 -3.58 0.45 -25.24
CA ALA A 421 -3.25 1.82 -24.84
C ALA A 421 -4.50 2.71 -24.74
N LYS A 422 -5.43 2.59 -25.70
CA LYS A 422 -6.71 3.32 -25.66
C LYS A 422 -7.62 2.85 -24.52
N VAL A 423 -7.68 1.55 -24.24
CA VAL A 423 -8.39 1.00 -23.06
C VAL A 423 -7.80 1.57 -21.78
N LEU A 424 -6.48 1.58 -21.63
CA LEU A 424 -5.79 2.14 -20.47
C LEU A 424 -6.12 3.64 -20.28
N ALA A 425 -6.03 4.44 -21.34
CA ALA A 425 -6.32 5.87 -21.29
C ALA A 425 -7.80 6.15 -20.96
N SER A 426 -8.73 5.46 -21.62
CA SER A 426 -10.16 5.54 -21.33
C SER A 426 -10.44 5.16 -19.88
N TYR A 427 -9.84 4.08 -19.37
CA TYR A 427 -10.00 3.63 -17.99
C TYR A 427 -9.57 4.71 -17.01
N PHE A 428 -8.38 5.30 -17.23
CA PHE A 428 -7.84 6.35 -16.36
C PHE A 428 -8.73 7.58 -16.30
N LYS A 429 -9.32 7.97 -17.44
CA LYS A 429 -10.26 9.07 -17.53
C LYS A 429 -11.58 8.76 -16.83
N ASP A 430 -12.23 7.66 -17.22
CA ASP A 430 -13.57 7.29 -16.76
C ASP A 430 -13.65 7.06 -15.25
N ARG A 431 -12.61 6.46 -14.67
CA ARG A 431 -12.58 6.07 -13.26
C ARG A 431 -12.03 7.18 -12.36
N GLY A 432 -11.72 8.35 -12.90
CA GLY A 432 -11.15 9.49 -12.15
C GLY A 432 -9.71 9.26 -11.69
N VAL A 433 -9.00 8.28 -12.28
CA VAL A 433 -7.61 7.96 -11.94
C VAL A 433 -6.69 9.08 -12.38
N ALA A 434 -6.92 9.63 -13.58
CA ALA A 434 -6.17 10.79 -14.08
C ALA A 434 -6.32 12.00 -13.15
N THR A 435 -7.51 12.25 -12.62
CA THR A 435 -7.76 13.33 -11.66
C THR A 435 -7.00 13.10 -10.35
N ALA A 436 -7.03 11.88 -9.80
CA ALA A 436 -6.28 11.54 -8.60
C ALA A 436 -4.76 11.67 -8.81
N ALA A 437 -4.27 11.25 -9.98
CA ALA A 437 -2.85 11.38 -10.33
C ALA A 437 -2.42 12.85 -10.42
N ARG A 438 -3.21 13.72 -11.08
CA ARG A 438 -2.94 15.17 -11.13
C ARG A 438 -2.86 15.81 -9.73
N ALA A 439 -3.67 15.34 -8.80
CA ALA A 439 -3.64 15.78 -7.40
C ALA A 439 -2.48 15.19 -6.58
N GLY A 440 -1.70 14.26 -7.15
CA GLY A 440 -0.64 13.53 -6.43
C GLY A 440 -1.16 12.50 -5.42
N ASP A 441 -2.45 12.14 -5.47
CA ASP A 441 -3.05 11.16 -4.58
C ASP A 441 -2.83 9.73 -5.09
N TRP A 442 -1.61 9.24 -4.92
CA TRP A 442 -1.17 7.92 -5.39
C TRP A 442 -1.92 6.77 -4.73
N ARG A 443 -2.33 6.94 -3.47
CA ARG A 443 -3.15 5.95 -2.75
C ARG A 443 -4.52 5.81 -3.41
N ARG A 444 -5.15 6.94 -3.78
CA ARG A 444 -6.41 6.91 -4.51
C ARG A 444 -6.27 6.34 -5.91
N VAL A 445 -5.19 6.66 -6.63
CA VAL A 445 -4.85 6.04 -7.93
C VAL A 445 -4.84 4.51 -7.80
N ARG A 446 -4.08 3.95 -6.84
CA ARG A 446 -3.99 2.49 -6.68
C ARG A 446 -5.35 1.87 -6.32
N LYS A 447 -6.09 2.50 -5.40
CA LYS A 447 -7.41 2.02 -4.99
C LYS A 447 -8.42 2.02 -6.14
N LEU A 448 -8.37 3.00 -7.04
CA LEU A 448 -9.27 3.07 -8.20
C LEU A 448 -8.96 1.99 -9.25
N VAL A 449 -7.69 1.65 -9.44
CA VAL A 449 -7.27 0.62 -10.40
C VAL A 449 -7.50 -0.80 -9.87
N ASN A 450 -7.07 -1.07 -8.63
CA ASN A 450 -7.03 -2.43 -8.09
C ASN A 450 -8.19 -2.76 -7.12
N GLY A 451 -8.96 -1.76 -6.68
CA GLY A 451 -9.98 -1.91 -5.63
C GLY A 451 -9.40 -1.93 -4.20
N GLY A 452 -8.08 -1.84 -4.05
CA GLY A 452 -7.36 -1.87 -2.78
C GLY A 452 -5.91 -1.39 -2.93
N TYR A 453 -5.02 -1.89 -2.06
CA TYR A 453 -3.60 -1.53 -2.03
C TYR A 453 -2.67 -2.71 -2.34
N HIS A 454 -3.15 -3.74 -3.06
CA HIS A 454 -2.28 -4.86 -3.43
C HIS A 454 -1.17 -4.39 -4.37
N GLY A 455 0.07 -4.77 -4.05
CA GLY A 455 1.28 -4.31 -4.75
C GLY A 455 1.64 -2.86 -4.49
N TRP A 456 1.22 -2.28 -3.36
CA TRP A 456 1.49 -0.88 -3.01
C TRP A 456 2.99 -0.58 -2.90
N ASP A 457 3.76 -1.47 -2.29
CA ASP A 457 5.22 -1.42 -2.17
C ASP A 457 5.91 -1.25 -3.53
N VAL A 458 5.50 -2.07 -4.50
CA VAL A 458 6.00 -2.00 -5.87
C VAL A 458 5.52 -0.72 -6.56
N PHE A 459 4.23 -0.40 -6.42
CA PHE A 459 3.62 0.78 -7.03
C PHE A 459 4.29 2.08 -6.56
N SER A 460 4.43 2.29 -5.24
CA SER A 460 5.02 3.49 -4.66
C SER A 460 6.49 3.65 -5.04
N LYS A 461 7.26 2.54 -5.03
CA LYS A 461 8.65 2.54 -5.52
C LYS A 461 8.74 3.11 -6.94
N TYR A 462 7.86 2.69 -7.85
CA TYR A 462 7.90 3.14 -9.24
C TYR A 462 7.31 4.54 -9.45
N ILE A 463 6.39 5.00 -8.59
CA ILE A 463 6.00 6.41 -8.54
C ILE A 463 7.23 7.28 -8.22
N ASP A 464 7.97 6.97 -7.15
CA ASP A 464 9.12 7.78 -6.73
C ASP A 464 10.21 7.81 -7.80
N ARG A 465 10.49 6.65 -8.43
CA ARG A 465 11.47 6.54 -9.51
C ARG A 465 11.07 7.28 -10.78
N ALA A 466 9.80 7.22 -11.15
CA ALA A 466 9.28 7.91 -12.33
C ALA A 466 9.25 9.42 -12.11
N LYS A 467 8.83 9.88 -10.92
CA LYS A 467 8.91 11.29 -10.54
C LYS A 467 10.34 11.80 -10.64
N ALA A 468 11.30 11.13 -10.01
CA ALA A 468 12.70 11.56 -9.98
C ALA A 468 13.39 11.68 -11.36
N ARG A 469 12.80 11.11 -12.42
CA ARG A 469 13.40 11.08 -13.77
C ARG A 469 12.61 11.83 -14.84
N ILE A 470 11.33 12.08 -14.61
CA ILE A 470 10.39 12.63 -15.61
C ILE A 470 9.84 13.99 -15.16
N VAL A 471 9.68 14.18 -13.85
CA VAL A 471 9.19 15.43 -13.23
C VAL A 471 10.37 16.17 -12.64
#